data_AF-A0A7C0VWU0-F1
#
_entry.id   AF-A0A7C0VWU0-F1
#
_cell.length_a   1.000
_cell.length_b   1.000
_cell.length_c   1.000
_cell.angle_alpha   90.00
_cell.angle_beta   90.00
_cell.angle_gamma   90.00
#
_symmetry.space_group_name_H-M   'P 1'
#
loop_
_entity.id
_entity.type
_entity.pdbx_description
1 polymer ?
#
loop_
_entity_poly.entity_id
_entity_poly.type
_entity_poly.pdbx_seq_one_letter_code
_entity_poly.pdbx_strand_id
1 'polypeptide(L)'
;MAREKSKFREYAEAVIIAIILALLIRTFVVQAFKIPSGSMVPTLQVGDHILVTKFIYGIKIPFTDDRFFIFKQPRRGDIIVFS
;
A
#
# COMPACT_ATOMS: atom_id res chain seq x y z
N MET A 1 -9.06 29.02 -30.87
CA MET A 1 -10.19 29.03 -29.92
C MET A 1 -9.89 28.09 -28.77
N ALA A 2 -9.34 28.61 -27.67
CA ALA A 2 -9.15 27.81 -26.46
C ALA A 2 -10.53 27.60 -25.82
N ARG A 3 -11.10 26.39 -25.96
CA ARG A 3 -12.32 26.02 -25.24
C ARG A 3 -12.01 26.19 -23.74
N GLU A 4 -12.74 27.07 -23.05
CA GLU A 4 -12.78 27.09 -21.58
C GLU A 4 -12.95 25.64 -21.11
N LYS A 5 -11.89 25.06 -20.54
CA LYS A 5 -12.04 23.79 -19.86
C LYS A 5 -12.99 24.09 -18.70
N SER A 6 -14.20 23.52 -18.74
CA SER A 6 -15.15 23.65 -17.62
C SER A 6 -14.41 23.33 -16.34
N LYS A 7 -14.48 24.22 -15.33
CA LYS A 7 -13.81 24.07 -14.03
C LYS A 7 -14.05 22.68 -13.44
N PHE A 8 -15.24 22.12 -13.68
CA PHE A 8 -15.60 20.76 -13.31
C PHE A 8 -14.71 19.67 -13.93
N ARG A 9 -14.31 19.82 -15.20
CA ARG A 9 -13.43 18.87 -15.90
C ARG A 9 -12.00 18.90 -15.33
N GLU A 10 -11.51 20.07 -14.96
CA GLU A 10 -10.20 20.22 -14.33
C GLU A 10 -10.17 19.59 -12.93
N TYR A 11 -11.20 19.81 -12.11
CA TYR A 11 -11.36 19.11 -10.83
C TYR A 11 -11.48 17.59 -11.00
N ALA A 12 -12.26 17.12 -11.98
CA ALA A 12 -12.40 15.70 -12.25
C ALA A 12 -11.08 15.05 -12.67
N GLU A 13 -10.31 15.71 -13.54
CA GLU A 13 -8.98 15.25 -13.96
C GLU A 13 -8.01 15.14 -12.77
N ALA A 14 -7.99 16.16 -11.90
CA ALA A 14 -7.17 16.13 -10.69
C ALA A 14 -7.57 15.00 -9.72
N VAL A 15 -8.88 14.78 -9.51
CA VAL A 15 -9.38 13.69 -8.65
C VAL A 15 -9.01 12.32 -9.21
N ILE A 16 -9.13 12.12 -10.53
CA ILE A 16 -8.76 10.86 -11.18
C ILE A 16 -7.27 10.58 -10.97
N ILE A 17 -6.41 11.57 -11.20
CA ILE A 17 -4.96 11.43 -10.98
C ILE A 17 -4.67 11.10 -9.51
N ALA A 18 -5.33 11.77 -8.56
CA ALA A 18 -5.16 11.50 -7.14
C ALA A 18 -5.57 10.08 -6.76
N ILE A 19 -6.68 9.57 -7.30
CA ILE A 19 -7.14 8.19 -7.07
C ILE A 19 -6.15 7.18 -7.64
N ILE A 20 -5.68 7.39 -8.87
CA ILE A 20 -4.69 6.50 -9.49
C ILE A 20 -3.41 6.46 -8.65
N LEU A 21 -2.92 7.63 -8.23
CA LEU A 21 -1.74 7.72 -7.38
C LEU A 21 -1.97 7.04 -6.02
N ALA A 22 -3.12 7.23 -5.40
CA ALA A 22 -3.48 6.59 -4.14
C ALA A 22 -3.53 5.05 -4.28
N LEU A 23 -4.07 4.54 -5.39
CA LEU A 23 -4.09 3.11 -5.69
C LEU A 23 -2.67 2.55 -5.90
N LEU A 24 -1.81 3.28 -6.61
CA LEU A 24 -0.40 2.88 -6.78
C LEU A 24 0.34 2.85 -5.44
N ILE A 25 0.19 3.88 -4.61
CA ILE A 25 0.80 3.96 -3.28
C ILE A 25 0.30 2.81 -2.40
N ARG A 26 -1.01 2.56 -2.38
CA ARG A 26 -1.63 1.49 -1.60
C ARG A 26 -1.18 0.08 -2.06
N THR A 27 -0.98 -0.09 -3.36
CA THR A 27 -0.59 -1.39 -3.92
C THR A 27 0.89 -1.66 -3.68
N PHE A 28 1.76 -0.67 -3.86
CA PHE A 28 3.21 -0.86 -3.96
C PHE A 28 4.03 -0.34 -2.79
N VAL A 29 3.58 0.73 -2.11
CA VAL A 29 4.41 1.43 -1.13
C VAL A 29 4.02 1.02 0.28
N VAL A 30 2.77 1.26 0.66
CA VAL A 30 2.34 1.16 2.06
C VAL A 30 0.87 0.78 2.21
N GLN A 31 0.56 -0.02 3.22
CA GLN A 31 -0.82 -0.36 3.57
C GLN A 31 -1.00 -0.37 5.09
N ALA A 32 -2.08 0.26 5.57
CA ALA A 32 -2.49 0.17 6.95
C ALA A 32 -3.27 -1.14 7.20
N PHE A 33 -2.95 -1.82 8.30
CA PHE A 33 -3.66 -3.01 8.77
C PHE A 33 -4.07 -2.84 10.22
N LYS A 34 -5.19 -3.46 10.59
CA LYS A 34 -5.64 -3.59 11.97
C LYS A 34 -5.40 -5.03 12.42
N ILE A 35 -4.78 -5.21 13.58
CA ILE A 35 -4.49 -6.55 14.12
C ILE A 35 -5.79 -7.16 14.68
N PRO A 36 -6.30 -8.29 14.11
CA PRO A 36 -7.57 -8.87 14.52
C PRO A 36 -7.43 -9.90 15.65
N SER A 37 -6.23 -10.47 15.85
CA SER A 37 -5.99 -11.58 16.77
C SER A 37 -4.74 -11.36 17.63
N GLY A 38 -4.73 -11.97 18.81
CA GLY A 38 -3.66 -11.81 19.81
C GLY A 38 -2.47 -12.75 19.62
N SER A 39 -2.24 -13.31 18.43
CA SER A 39 -1.15 -14.27 18.20
C SER A 39 0.25 -13.66 18.35
N MET A 40 0.35 -12.33 18.25
CA MET A 40 1.59 -11.57 18.39
C MET A 40 1.69 -10.81 19.71
N VAL A 41 0.85 -11.11 20.70
CA VAL A 41 0.98 -10.56 22.07
C VAL A 41 2.27 -11.13 22.70
N PRO A 42 3.10 -10.31 23.38
CA PRO A 42 2.87 -8.93 23.79
C PRO A 42 3.31 -7.84 22.79
N THR A 43 3.93 -8.18 21.67
CA THR A 43 4.49 -7.21 20.71
C THR A 43 3.43 -6.38 20.00
N LEU A 44 2.32 -7.00 19.58
CA LEU A 44 1.19 -6.34 18.96
C LEU A 44 -0.09 -6.72 19.69
N GLN A 45 -0.87 -5.72 20.08
CA GLN A 45 -2.14 -5.93 20.77
C GLN A 45 -3.30 -5.99 19.78
N VAL A 46 -4.37 -6.65 20.19
CA VAL A 46 -5.60 -6.72 19.40
C VAL A 46 -6.19 -5.32 19.28
N GLY A 47 -6.41 -4.87 18.04
CA GLY A 47 -6.91 -3.54 17.74
C GLY A 47 -5.85 -2.51 17.35
N ASP A 48 -4.56 -2.85 17.44
CA ASP A 48 -3.48 -1.98 16.97
C ASP A 48 -3.58 -1.72 15.47
N HIS A 49 -3.28 -0.48 15.09
CA HIS A 49 -3.17 -0.06 13.69
C HIS A 49 -1.70 0.03 13.33
N ILE A 50 -1.26 -0.81 12.40
CA ILE A 50 0.12 -0.84 11.93
C ILE A 50 0.20 -0.40 10.48
N LEU A 51 1.28 0.28 10.15
CA LEU A 51 1.58 0.71 8.80
C LEU A 51 2.66 -0.22 8.22
N VAL A 52 2.29 -0.98 7.19
CA VAL A 52 3.15 -2.00 6.60
C VAL A 52 3.75 -1.48 5.30
N THR A 53 5.08 -1.51 5.22
CA THR A 53 5.85 -1.11 4.03
C THR A 53 6.06 -2.31 3.13
N LYS A 54 5.48 -2.28 1.92
CA LYS A 54 5.52 -3.41 0.98
C LYS A 54 6.75 -3.42 0.06
N PHE A 55 7.36 -2.26 -0.18
CA PHE A 55 8.46 -2.16 -1.14
C PHE A 55 9.76 -2.84 -0.65
N ILE A 56 9.99 -2.91 0.67
CA ILE A 56 11.31 -3.32 1.24
C ILE A 56 11.63 -4.80 0.94
N TYR A 57 10.62 -5.67 0.97
CA TYR A 57 10.77 -7.13 0.87
C TYR A 57 10.31 -7.71 -0.47
N GLY A 58 10.22 -6.86 -1.50
CA GLY A 58 9.75 -7.23 -2.83
C GLY A 58 8.29 -6.83 -3.04
N ILE A 59 8.03 -6.25 -4.21
CA ILE A 59 6.70 -5.87 -4.66
C ILE A 59 5.99 -7.14 -5.15
N LYS A 60 4.87 -7.52 -4.50
CA LYS A 60 3.97 -8.57 -5.01
C LYS A 60 3.29 -8.06 -6.28
N ILE A 61 3.40 -8.81 -7.36
CA ILE A 61 2.68 -8.51 -8.60
C ILE A 61 1.19 -8.80 -8.34
N PRO A 62 0.28 -7.84 -8.55
CA PRO A 62 -1.15 -8.14 -8.46
C PRO A 62 -1.46 -9.27 -9.45
N PHE A 63 -2.20 -10.28 -9.00
CA PHE A 63 -2.59 -11.50 -9.75
C PHE A 63 -1.52 -12.60 -9.91
N THR A 64 -0.30 -12.42 -9.40
CA THR A 64 0.75 -13.46 -9.43
C THR A 64 1.40 -13.59 -8.04
N ASP A 65 1.92 -14.76 -7.71
CA ASP A 65 2.71 -14.96 -6.48
C ASP A 65 4.17 -14.50 -6.61
N ASP A 66 4.56 -14.06 -7.79
CA ASP A 66 5.89 -13.54 -8.08
C ASP A 66 6.13 -12.19 -7.39
N ARG A 67 7.33 -12.06 -6.82
CA ARG A 67 7.81 -10.83 -6.19
C ARG A 67 8.93 -10.24 -7.03
N PHE A 68 8.78 -8.98 -7.41
CA PHE A 68 9.80 -8.25 -8.17
C PHE A 68 10.57 -7.29 -7.24
N PHE A 69 11.85 -7.04 -7.53
CA PHE A 69 12.75 -6.15 -6.77
C PHE A 69 12.86 -6.44 -5.25
N ILE A 70 13.59 -7.50 -4.88
CA ILE A 70 13.92 -7.75 -3.47
C ILE A 70 15.06 -6.80 -3.05
N PHE A 71 14.73 -5.67 -2.44
CA PHE A 71 15.73 -4.73 -1.90
C PHE A 71 16.43 -5.27 -0.65
N LYS A 72 15.68 -6.01 0.18
CA LYS A 72 16.20 -6.59 1.42
C LYS A 72 15.61 -7.98 1.63
N GLN A 73 16.46 -8.92 2.01
CA GLN A 73 15.99 -10.25 2.40
C GLN A 73 15.42 -10.19 3.83
N PRO A 74 14.32 -10.91 4.11
CA PRO A 74 13.74 -10.97 5.44
C PRO A 74 14.73 -11.56 6.44
N ARG A 75 14.90 -10.89 7.59
CA ARG A 75 15.78 -11.35 8.67
C ARG A 75 14.95 -11.87 9.84
N ARG A 76 15.57 -12.71 10.67
CA ARG A 76 14.95 -13.15 11.92
C ARG A 76 14.61 -11.94 12.78
N GLY A 77 13.35 -11.87 13.24
CA GLY A 77 12.82 -10.73 13.99
C GLY A 77 12.02 -9.73 13.14
N ASP A 78 12.04 -9.82 11.82
CA ASP A 78 11.18 -9.00 10.96
C ASP A 78 9.72 -9.52 11.03
N ILE A 79 8.76 -8.61 11.22
CA ILE A 79 7.32 -8.92 11.17
C ILE A 79 6.85 -8.72 9.74
N ILE A 80 6.32 -9.77 9.13
CA ILE A 80 5.92 -9.79 7.73
C ILE A 80 4.43 -10.12 7.64
N VAL A 81 3.71 -9.34 6.84
CA VAL A 81 2.32 -9.63 6.49
C VAL A 81 2.28 -10.30 5.13
N PHE A 82 1.68 -11.48 5.08
CA PHE A 82 1.42 -12.22 3.84
C PHE A 82 -0.05 -12.04 3.46
N SER A 83 -0.31 -11.85 2.17
CA SER A 83 -1.65 -11.72 1.58
C SER A 83 -1.83 -12.72 0.45
#